data_AF-A0A848TX44-F1
#
_entry.id   AF-A0A848TX44-F1
#
_cell.length_a   1.000
_cell.length_b   1.000
_cell.length_c   1.000
_cell.angle_alpha   90.00
_cell.angle_beta   90.00
_cell.angle_gamma   90.00
#
_symmetry.space_group_name_H-M   'P 1'
#
loop_
_entity.id
_entity.type
_entity.pdbx_description
1 polymer ?
#
loop_
_entity_poly.entity_id
_entity_poly.type
_entity_poly.pdbx_seq_one_letter_code
_entity_poly.pdbx_strand_id
1 'polypeptide(L)'
;DEADWSDIEALFAALHDDTRTTDPATWRTNLEAVFDVDTFLHYLAVNTVIQNWDTYGRMPQNYYLYNNPDNSKLTWIPWDYNEALQTGNMGGSLPLNFSSLSASEWPLIGYLYSDEVYRLIYDNYVQATIEGPFETSYIQSVYATYSSLIEPYATSEVSGRTFLNGSSDFYQAITTLNQHAASRASAVSQYLD
;
A
#
# COMPACT_ATOMS: atom_id res chain seq x y z
N ASP A 1 4.37 -24.89 18.23
CA ASP A 1 3.02 -24.44 17.91
C ASP A 1 2.52 -25.24 16.72
N GLU A 2 1.44 -25.98 16.91
CA GLU A 2 0.71 -26.63 15.83
C GLU A 2 0.00 -25.53 15.04
N ALA A 3 0.07 -25.55 13.71
CA ALA A 3 -0.58 -24.54 12.87
C ALA A 3 -2.10 -24.75 12.90
N ASP A 4 -2.76 -24.19 13.92
CA ASP A 4 -4.20 -24.32 14.12
C ASP A 4 -5.03 -23.24 13.39
N TRP A 5 -4.39 -22.20 12.86
CA TRP A 5 -4.98 -21.10 12.07
C TRP A 5 -6.09 -20.32 12.78
N SER A 6 -6.24 -20.50 14.10
CA SER A 6 -7.34 -19.94 14.87
C SER A 6 -7.39 -18.41 14.85
N ASP A 7 -6.22 -17.77 14.74
CA ASP A 7 -6.08 -16.32 14.60
C ASP A 7 -6.61 -15.80 13.25
N ILE A 8 -6.26 -16.47 12.16
CA ILE A 8 -6.76 -16.15 10.81
C ILE A 8 -8.27 -16.40 10.71
N GLU A 9 -8.76 -17.50 11.28
CA GLU A 9 -10.20 -17.80 11.32
C GLU A 9 -10.97 -16.75 12.15
N ALA A 10 -10.42 -16.30 13.27
CA ALA A 10 -11.01 -15.25 14.09
C ALA A 10 -11.08 -13.90 13.35
N LEU A 11 -10.03 -13.52 12.63
CA LEU A 11 -10.05 -12.35 11.75
C LEU A 11 -11.10 -12.48 10.65
N PHE A 12 -11.16 -13.64 9.98
CA PHE A 12 -12.15 -13.89 8.94
C PHE A 12 -13.59 -13.74 9.49
N ALA A 13 -13.87 -14.34 10.64
CA ALA A 13 -15.18 -14.25 11.28
C ALA A 13 -15.53 -12.81 11.68
N ALA A 14 -14.61 -12.09 12.33
CA ALA A 14 -14.84 -10.70 12.74
C ALA A 14 -15.04 -9.76 11.55
N LEU A 15 -14.28 -9.94 10.47
CA LEU A 15 -14.40 -9.13 9.25
C LEU A 15 -15.77 -9.30 8.57
N HIS A 16 -16.33 -10.52 8.59
CA HIS A 16 -17.57 -10.88 7.90
C HIS A 16 -18.82 -10.82 8.79
N ASP A 17 -18.70 -10.37 10.04
CA ASP A 17 -19.83 -10.27 10.95
C ASP A 17 -20.88 -9.24 10.47
N ASP A 18 -22.17 -9.60 10.53
CA ASP A 18 -23.28 -8.77 10.06
C ASP A 18 -23.42 -7.45 10.85
N THR A 19 -22.85 -7.37 12.06
CA THR A 19 -22.74 -6.12 12.82
C THR A 19 -22.02 -5.03 12.02
N ARG A 20 -21.20 -5.37 11.03
CA ARG A 20 -20.59 -4.40 10.11
C ARG A 20 -21.60 -3.42 9.51
N THR A 21 -22.83 -3.88 9.26
CA THR A 21 -23.89 -3.04 8.68
C THR A 21 -25.01 -2.72 9.67
N THR A 22 -25.22 -3.56 10.69
CA THR A 22 -26.34 -3.41 11.63
C THR A 22 -25.95 -2.68 12.92
N ASP A 23 -24.68 -2.79 13.35
CA ASP A 23 -24.08 -2.09 14.47
C ASP A 23 -22.56 -1.89 14.23
N PRO A 24 -22.17 -0.92 13.37
CA PRO A 24 -20.78 -0.75 12.97
C PRO A 24 -19.82 -0.49 14.14
N ALA A 25 -20.29 0.11 15.24
CA ALA A 25 -19.46 0.36 16.41
C ALA A 25 -19.04 -0.94 17.10
N THR A 26 -19.96 -1.89 17.23
CA THR A 26 -19.67 -3.23 17.74
C THR A 26 -18.75 -4.00 16.78
N TRP A 27 -18.98 -3.91 15.47
CA TRP A 27 -18.12 -4.54 14.47
C TRP A 27 -16.67 -4.07 14.57
N ARG A 28 -16.44 -2.75 14.61
CA ARG A 28 -15.10 -2.17 14.77
C ARG A 28 -14.42 -2.67 16.04
N THR A 29 -15.14 -2.65 17.16
CA THR A 29 -14.62 -3.14 18.45
C THR A 29 -14.17 -4.61 18.37
N ASN A 30 -14.97 -5.46 17.74
CA ASN A 30 -14.67 -6.89 17.60
C ASN A 30 -13.53 -7.15 16.60
N LEU A 31 -13.49 -6.43 15.49
CA LEU A 31 -12.42 -6.53 14.50
C LEU A 31 -11.07 -6.08 15.09
N GLU A 32 -11.07 -4.94 15.79
CA GLU A 32 -9.86 -4.38 16.43
C GLU A 32 -9.36 -5.21 17.62
N ALA A 33 -10.19 -6.12 18.15
CA ALA A 33 -9.77 -7.05 19.19
C ALA A 33 -8.81 -8.13 18.65
N VAL A 34 -8.84 -8.42 17.34
CA VAL A 34 -8.04 -9.49 16.72
C VAL A 34 -7.10 -8.99 15.62
N PHE A 35 -7.32 -7.79 15.08
CA PHE A 35 -6.54 -7.23 13.98
C PHE A 35 -6.12 -5.79 14.23
N ASP A 36 -4.88 -5.46 13.88
CA ASP A 36 -4.35 -4.11 13.93
C ASP A 36 -4.82 -3.30 12.71
N VAL A 37 -6.08 -2.84 12.78
CA VAL A 37 -6.73 -2.09 11.69
C VAL A 37 -5.99 -0.79 11.38
N ASP A 38 -5.49 -0.08 12.40
CA ASP A 38 -4.78 1.19 12.22
C ASP A 38 -3.51 1.00 11.38
N THR A 39 -2.68 0.00 11.73
CA THR A 39 -1.48 -0.33 10.94
C THR A 39 -1.83 -0.72 9.51
N PHE A 40 -2.92 -1.47 9.31
CA PHE A 40 -3.37 -1.84 7.96
C PHE A 40 -3.84 -0.62 7.15
N LEU A 41 -4.61 0.29 7.73
CA LEU A 41 -5.09 1.49 7.05
C LEU A 41 -3.93 2.43 6.69
N HIS A 42 -2.93 2.54 7.57
CA HIS A 42 -1.71 3.29 7.28
C HIS A 42 -0.92 2.64 6.13
N TYR A 43 -0.69 1.33 6.18
CA TYR A 43 -0.10 0.58 5.06
C TYR A 43 -0.87 0.82 3.76
N LEU A 44 -2.19 0.73 3.80
CA LEU A 44 -3.06 0.82 2.63
C LEU A 44 -2.95 2.21 2.00
N ALA A 45 -2.97 3.27 2.81
CA ALA A 45 -2.77 4.65 2.38
C ALA A 45 -1.39 4.86 1.73
N VAL A 46 -0.32 4.37 2.35
CA VAL A 46 1.02 4.44 1.76
C VAL A 46 1.04 3.71 0.41
N ASN A 47 0.51 2.49 0.37
CA ASN A 47 0.49 1.64 -0.81
C ASN A 47 -0.27 2.27 -2.00
N THR A 48 -1.41 2.92 -1.74
CA THR A 48 -2.21 3.60 -2.77
C THR A 48 -1.57 4.91 -3.23
N VAL A 49 -0.89 5.65 -2.35
CA VAL A 49 -0.14 6.86 -2.71
C VAL A 49 1.04 6.52 -3.62
N ILE A 50 1.88 5.55 -3.24
CA ILE A 50 3.06 5.15 -4.03
C ILE A 50 2.70 4.33 -5.28
N GLN A 51 1.46 3.86 -5.37
CA GLN A 51 0.96 2.99 -6.43
C GLN A 51 1.73 1.68 -6.56
N ASN A 52 1.64 0.79 -5.57
CA ASN A 52 2.06 -0.60 -5.75
C ASN A 52 0.86 -1.46 -6.19
N TRP A 53 0.96 -2.07 -7.38
CA TRP A 53 -0.12 -2.87 -7.97
C TRP A 53 0.00 -4.36 -7.64
N ASP A 54 1.20 -4.86 -7.33
CA ASP A 54 1.44 -6.28 -7.08
C ASP A 54 1.26 -6.61 -5.60
N THR A 55 0.07 -6.38 -5.07
CA THR A 55 -0.24 -6.62 -3.65
C THR A 55 -1.74 -6.84 -3.43
N TYR A 56 -2.13 -7.18 -2.19
CA TYR A 56 -3.51 -7.41 -1.78
C TYR A 56 -4.45 -6.29 -2.25
N GLY A 57 -5.56 -6.67 -2.90
CA GLY A 57 -6.47 -5.76 -3.62
C GLY A 57 -6.35 -5.85 -5.14
N ARG A 58 -5.24 -6.41 -5.64
CA ARG A 58 -5.06 -6.83 -7.04
C ARG A 58 -4.52 -8.26 -7.12
N MET A 59 -3.59 -8.62 -6.24
CA MET A 59 -2.91 -9.91 -6.18
C MET A 59 -2.93 -10.45 -4.73
N PRO A 60 -3.09 -11.75 -4.48
CA PRO A 60 -3.16 -12.31 -3.14
C PRO A 60 -1.76 -12.58 -2.54
N GLN A 61 -0.80 -11.66 -2.70
CA GLN A 61 0.61 -11.85 -2.35
C GLN A 61 1.27 -10.56 -1.83
N ASN A 62 2.56 -10.63 -1.49
CA ASN A 62 3.44 -9.52 -1.09
C ASN A 62 3.11 -8.87 0.27
N TYR A 63 2.72 -9.72 1.22
CA TYR A 63 2.59 -9.35 2.63
C TYR A 63 2.79 -10.56 3.54
N TYR A 64 3.05 -10.27 4.82
CA TYR A 64 2.93 -11.23 5.91
C TYR A 64 1.88 -10.76 6.90
N LEU A 65 1.27 -11.70 7.60
CA LEU A 65 0.48 -11.45 8.81
C LEU A 65 1.26 -11.99 10.00
N TYR A 66 1.53 -11.13 10.97
CA TYR A 66 2.24 -11.47 12.18
C TYR A 66 1.30 -11.43 13.37
N ASN A 67 1.14 -12.54 14.07
CA ASN A 67 0.42 -12.57 15.34
C ASN A 67 1.32 -12.01 16.44
N ASN A 68 1.08 -10.76 16.82
CA ASN A 68 1.93 -10.03 17.74
C ASN A 68 1.66 -10.47 19.19
N PRO A 69 2.63 -11.11 19.88
CA PRO A 69 2.42 -11.65 21.22
C PRO A 69 2.17 -10.56 22.28
N ASP A 70 2.55 -9.30 22.02
CA ASP A 70 2.40 -8.22 22.98
C ASP A 70 0.95 -7.71 23.09
N ASN A 71 0.17 -7.84 22.02
CA ASN A 71 -1.22 -7.36 21.97
C ASN A 71 -2.23 -8.41 21.46
N SER A 72 -1.74 -9.60 21.08
CA SER A 72 -2.53 -10.72 20.53
C SER A 72 -3.33 -10.34 19.27
N LYS A 73 -2.86 -9.36 18.49
CA LYS A 73 -3.47 -8.95 17.23
C LYS A 73 -2.63 -9.43 16.06
N LEU A 74 -3.30 -9.75 14.96
CA LEU A 74 -2.66 -9.87 13.66
C LEU A 74 -2.26 -8.48 13.16
N THR A 75 -0.97 -8.31 12.86
CA THR A 75 -0.39 -7.08 12.29
C THR A 75 0.06 -7.33 10.86
N TRP A 76 -0.28 -6.40 9.97
CA TRP A 76 0.10 -6.44 8.57
C TRP A 76 1.56 -6.02 8.38
N ILE A 77 2.33 -6.78 7.59
CA ILE A 77 3.71 -6.44 7.23
C ILE A 77 3.84 -6.45 5.70
N PRO A 78 4.14 -5.30 5.06
CA PRO A 78 4.36 -5.26 3.63
C PRO A 78 5.64 -5.98 3.21
N TRP A 79 5.65 -6.56 2.01
CA TRP A 79 6.82 -7.20 1.42
C TRP A 79 6.90 -6.90 -0.08
N ASP A 80 8.11 -6.95 -0.66
CA ASP A 80 8.39 -6.88 -2.10
C ASP A 80 7.71 -5.74 -2.89
N TYR A 81 8.24 -4.52 -2.75
CA TYR A 81 7.69 -3.30 -3.36
C TYR A 81 8.39 -2.93 -4.69
N ASN A 82 9.01 -3.90 -5.36
CA ASN A 82 9.70 -3.68 -6.63
C ASN A 82 8.75 -3.18 -7.74
N GLU A 83 7.46 -3.48 -7.65
CA GLU A 83 6.41 -3.05 -8.60
C GLU A 83 5.68 -1.75 -8.22
N ALA A 84 6.19 -1.00 -7.24
CA ALA A 84 5.68 0.32 -6.84
C ALA A 84 6.27 1.48 -7.68
N LEU A 85 5.85 2.71 -7.38
CA LEU A 85 6.38 3.96 -7.96
C LEU A 85 6.14 4.12 -9.47
N GLN A 86 5.04 3.53 -9.94
CA GLN A 86 4.60 3.55 -11.33
C GLN A 86 3.07 3.52 -11.39
N THR A 87 2.49 3.77 -12.55
CA THR A 87 1.03 3.63 -12.75
C THR A 87 0.56 2.17 -12.58
N GLY A 88 1.45 1.22 -12.85
CA GLY A 88 1.25 -0.23 -12.70
C GLY A 88 1.04 -0.95 -14.04
N ASN A 89 1.28 -2.26 -14.07
CA ASN A 89 1.28 -3.06 -15.30
C ASN A 89 -0.12 -3.66 -15.61
N MET A 90 -0.58 -4.64 -14.82
CA MET A 90 -1.80 -5.44 -15.10
C MET A 90 -3.11 -4.67 -14.78
N GLY A 91 -3.38 -3.58 -15.48
CA GLY A 91 -4.57 -2.74 -15.25
C GLY A 91 -4.37 -1.65 -14.18
N GLY A 92 -3.12 -1.44 -13.76
CA GLY A 92 -2.71 -0.37 -12.85
C GLY A 92 -3.01 -0.63 -11.37
N SER A 93 -2.34 0.15 -10.52
CA SER A 93 -2.58 0.18 -9.08
C SER A 93 -4.01 0.62 -8.77
N LEU A 94 -4.54 0.24 -7.59
CA LEU A 94 -5.87 0.67 -7.18
C LEU A 94 -5.97 2.20 -7.13
N PRO A 95 -7.11 2.79 -7.57
CA PRO A 95 -7.35 4.21 -7.38
C PRO A 95 -7.48 4.52 -5.88
N LEU A 96 -7.17 5.75 -5.48
CA LEU A 96 -7.19 6.20 -4.07
C LEU A 96 -8.56 5.96 -3.40
N ASN A 97 -9.64 6.02 -4.18
CA ASN A 97 -11.01 5.83 -3.71
C ASN A 97 -11.54 4.39 -3.87
N PHE A 98 -10.71 3.45 -4.33
CA PHE A 98 -11.06 2.06 -4.58
C PHE A 98 -12.27 1.84 -5.52
N SER A 99 -12.61 2.80 -6.38
CA SER A 99 -13.76 2.71 -7.31
C SER A 99 -13.75 1.52 -8.26
N SER A 100 -12.58 0.90 -8.51
CA SER A 100 -12.44 -0.31 -9.32
C SER A 100 -12.28 -1.60 -8.51
N LEU A 101 -12.42 -1.56 -7.18
CA LEU A 101 -12.23 -2.72 -6.31
C LEU A 101 -13.56 -3.46 -6.10
N SER A 102 -13.53 -4.78 -6.22
CA SER A 102 -14.63 -5.64 -5.80
C SER A 102 -14.50 -6.02 -4.32
N ALA A 103 -15.44 -5.57 -3.48
CA ALA A 103 -15.47 -5.94 -2.06
C ALA A 103 -15.77 -7.43 -1.82
N SER A 104 -16.33 -8.16 -2.79
CA SER A 104 -16.50 -9.61 -2.67
C SER A 104 -15.20 -10.38 -2.91
N GLU A 105 -14.28 -9.81 -3.68
CA GLU A 105 -12.94 -10.39 -3.91
C GLU A 105 -11.94 -9.93 -2.86
N TRP A 106 -12.06 -8.67 -2.41
CA TRP A 106 -11.14 -8.02 -1.49
C TRP A 106 -11.89 -7.44 -0.28
N PRO A 107 -12.54 -8.28 0.55
CA PRO A 107 -13.43 -7.84 1.61
C PRO A 107 -12.73 -6.95 2.64
N LEU A 108 -11.48 -7.23 2.98
CA LEU A 108 -10.75 -6.41 3.96
C LEU A 108 -10.66 -4.93 3.54
N ILE A 109 -10.25 -4.63 2.29
CA ILE A 109 -10.21 -3.25 1.80
C ILE A 109 -11.64 -2.70 1.65
N GLY A 110 -12.51 -3.46 0.98
CA GLY A 110 -13.86 -3.00 0.64
C GLY A 110 -14.71 -2.68 1.87
N TYR A 111 -14.63 -3.50 2.91
CA TYR A 111 -15.41 -3.35 4.13
C TYR A 111 -14.88 -2.22 5.01
N LEU A 112 -13.56 -2.13 5.19
CA LEU A 112 -12.96 -1.03 5.94
C LEU A 112 -13.23 0.32 5.27
N TYR A 113 -13.04 0.42 3.96
CA TYR A 113 -13.25 1.69 3.24
C TYR A 113 -14.72 2.11 3.14
N SER A 114 -15.66 1.16 3.27
CA SER A 114 -17.10 1.47 3.31
C SER A 114 -17.56 2.03 4.65
N ASP A 115 -16.80 1.82 5.73
CA ASP A 115 -17.06 2.39 7.05
C ASP A 115 -16.49 3.82 7.14
N GLU A 116 -17.32 4.80 7.51
CA GLU A 116 -16.91 6.20 7.49
C GLU A 116 -15.81 6.54 8.50
N VAL A 117 -15.73 5.82 9.62
CA VAL A 117 -14.69 6.03 10.64
C VAL A 117 -13.34 5.55 10.12
N TYR A 118 -13.31 4.36 9.55
CA TYR A 118 -12.09 3.82 8.94
C TYR A 118 -11.67 4.56 7.67
N ARG A 119 -12.62 5.00 6.85
CA ARG A 119 -12.33 5.85 5.69
C ARG A 119 -11.66 7.16 6.11
N LEU A 120 -12.16 7.82 7.16
CA LEU A 120 -11.54 9.05 7.67
C LEU A 120 -10.10 8.81 8.15
N ILE A 121 -9.82 7.68 8.80
CA ILE A 121 -8.46 7.30 9.21
C ILE A 121 -7.57 7.08 7.98
N TYR A 122 -8.06 6.35 6.98
CA TYR A 122 -7.35 6.16 5.71
C TYR A 122 -7.05 7.49 5.01
N ASP A 123 -8.04 8.39 4.90
CA ASP A 123 -7.88 9.70 4.26
C ASP A 123 -6.82 10.55 4.98
N ASN A 124 -6.81 10.53 6.31
CA ASN A 124 -5.77 11.18 7.11
C ASN A 124 -4.37 10.61 6.83
N TYR A 125 -4.25 9.27 6.68
CA TYR A 125 -2.96 8.66 6.33
C TYR A 125 -2.56 8.93 4.88
N VAL A 126 -3.51 9.04 3.94
CA VAL A 126 -3.25 9.46 2.57
C VAL A 126 -2.66 10.86 2.55
N GLN A 127 -3.27 11.79 3.30
CA GLN A 127 -2.76 13.15 3.48
C GLN A 127 -1.37 13.15 4.13
N ALA A 128 -1.21 12.46 5.26
CA ALA A 128 0.07 12.41 5.97
C ALA A 128 1.19 11.82 5.11
N THR A 129 0.89 10.84 4.25
CA THR A 129 1.86 10.25 3.33
C THR A 129 2.32 11.26 2.28
N ILE A 130 1.38 11.97 1.63
CA ILE A 130 1.73 12.90 0.54
C ILE A 130 2.37 14.20 1.05
N GLU A 131 2.08 14.60 2.28
CA GLU A 131 2.66 15.80 2.91
C GLU A 131 3.98 15.50 3.65
N GLY A 132 4.25 14.23 3.96
CA GLY A 132 5.44 13.79 4.69
C GLY A 132 6.39 12.98 3.80
N PRO A 133 6.44 11.65 3.97
CA PRO A 133 7.44 10.79 3.34
C PRO A 133 7.40 10.79 1.81
N PHE A 134 6.28 11.15 1.19
CA PHE A 134 6.11 11.24 -0.27
C PHE A 134 5.85 12.67 -0.75
N GLU A 135 6.16 13.68 0.05
CA GLU A 135 6.17 15.07 -0.40
C GLU A 135 7.09 15.21 -1.62
N THR A 136 6.64 15.93 -2.64
CA THR A 136 7.25 15.90 -3.98
C THR A 136 8.73 16.29 -3.93
N SER A 137 9.08 17.38 -3.25
CA SER A 137 10.48 17.84 -3.19
C SER A 137 11.35 16.90 -2.36
N TYR A 138 10.81 16.43 -1.23
CA TYR A 138 11.48 15.47 -0.35
C TYR A 138 11.78 14.16 -1.08
N ILE A 139 10.79 13.51 -1.70
CA ILE A 139 10.99 12.22 -2.35
C ILE A 139 11.89 12.34 -3.59
N GLN A 140 11.78 13.43 -4.36
CA GLN A 140 12.71 13.70 -5.47
C GLN A 140 14.16 13.85 -4.98
N SER A 141 14.38 14.43 -3.79
CA SER A 141 15.71 14.51 -3.16
C SER A 141 16.25 13.14 -2.73
N VAL A 142 15.37 12.25 -2.28
CA VAL A 142 15.71 10.85 -1.96
C VAL A 142 16.12 10.10 -3.23
N TYR A 143 15.36 10.26 -4.32
CA TYR A 143 15.73 9.68 -5.62
C TYR A 143 17.07 10.21 -6.13
N ALA A 144 17.34 11.52 -6.01
CA ALA A 144 18.62 12.10 -6.37
C ALA A 144 19.77 11.49 -5.54
N THR A 145 19.58 11.35 -4.22
CA THR A 145 20.58 10.78 -3.32
C THR A 145 20.93 9.33 -3.70
N TYR A 146 19.91 8.48 -3.86
CA TYR A 146 20.16 7.07 -4.18
C TYR A 146 20.64 6.86 -5.61
N SER A 147 20.12 7.64 -6.58
CA SER A 147 20.61 7.55 -7.95
C SER A 147 22.08 7.94 -8.06
N SER A 148 22.53 9.02 -7.42
CA SER A 148 23.96 9.38 -7.39
C SER A 148 24.82 8.31 -6.72
N LEU A 149 24.31 7.64 -5.68
CA LEU A 149 25.03 6.55 -5.00
C LEU A 149 25.27 5.35 -5.93
N ILE A 150 24.26 4.98 -6.73
CA ILE A 150 24.32 3.78 -7.57
C ILE A 150 24.75 4.04 -9.02
N GLU A 151 24.76 5.30 -9.47
CA GLU A 151 25.04 5.71 -10.85
C GLU A 151 26.32 5.07 -11.45
N PRO A 152 27.49 5.06 -10.76
CA PRO A 152 28.70 4.46 -11.34
C PRO A 152 28.56 2.96 -11.62
N TYR A 153 27.70 2.27 -10.87
CA TYR A 153 27.47 0.83 -11.00
C TYR A 153 26.36 0.55 -12.03
N ALA A 154 25.25 1.28 -11.97
CA ALA A 154 24.13 1.14 -12.89
C ALA A 154 24.54 1.46 -14.34
N THR A 155 25.39 2.47 -14.55
CA THR A 155 25.83 2.88 -15.89
C THR A 155 26.97 2.04 -16.45
N SER A 156 27.53 1.11 -15.67
CA SER A 156 28.60 0.20 -16.07
C SER A 156 28.17 -1.27 -16.09
N GLU A 157 26.87 -1.54 -16.03
CA GLU A 157 26.35 -2.91 -16.08
C GLU A 157 26.70 -3.64 -17.39
N VAL A 158 26.85 -4.96 -17.27
CA VAL A 158 27.27 -5.82 -18.37
C VAL A 158 26.08 -6.18 -19.25
N SER A 159 26.16 -5.83 -20.53
CA SER A 159 25.15 -6.20 -21.54
C SER A 159 24.85 -7.71 -21.51
N GLY A 160 23.56 -8.05 -21.56
CA GLY A 160 23.07 -9.44 -21.45
C GLY A 160 22.95 -9.97 -20.01
N ARG A 161 23.30 -9.16 -19.00
CA ARG A 161 23.12 -9.48 -17.56
C ARG A 161 22.29 -8.44 -16.81
N THR A 162 21.69 -7.50 -17.52
CA THR A 162 20.87 -6.41 -17.01
C THR A 162 19.61 -6.26 -17.84
N PHE A 163 18.60 -5.60 -17.28
CA PHE A 163 17.40 -5.13 -17.99
C PHE A 163 17.61 -3.79 -18.71
N LEU A 164 18.75 -3.11 -18.51
CA LEU A 164 19.09 -1.88 -19.21
C LEU A 164 19.46 -2.18 -20.67
N ASN A 165 18.86 -1.46 -21.62
CA ASN A 165 19.30 -1.45 -23.02
C ASN A 165 20.51 -0.54 -23.25
N GLY A 166 20.69 0.45 -22.37
CA GLY A 166 21.84 1.33 -22.31
C GLY A 166 21.81 2.20 -21.05
N SER A 167 22.93 2.88 -20.75
CA SER A 167 23.03 3.72 -19.55
C SER A 167 22.04 4.89 -19.52
N SER A 168 21.51 5.30 -20.68
CA SER A 168 20.44 6.29 -20.77
C SER A 168 19.14 5.87 -20.06
N ASP A 169 18.86 4.56 -19.98
CA ASP A 169 17.64 4.03 -19.38
C ASP A 169 17.59 4.34 -17.88
N PHE A 170 18.75 4.33 -17.21
CA PHE A 170 18.89 4.70 -15.80
C PHE A 170 18.44 6.15 -15.54
N TYR A 171 18.91 7.11 -16.34
CA TYR A 171 18.53 8.52 -16.20
C TYR A 171 17.07 8.79 -16.59
N GLN A 172 16.55 8.04 -17.56
CA GLN A 172 15.14 8.09 -17.93
C GLN A 172 14.25 7.60 -16.79
N ALA A 173 14.61 6.49 -16.15
CA ALA A 173 13.87 5.96 -14.99
C ALA A 173 13.79 6.98 -13.85
N ILE A 174 14.87 7.69 -13.53
CA ILE A 174 14.86 8.76 -12.52
C ILE A 174 13.91 9.90 -12.92
N THR A 175 13.90 10.27 -14.21
CA THR A 175 12.96 11.27 -14.73
C THR A 175 11.51 10.81 -14.57
N THR A 176 11.23 9.55 -14.87
CA THR A 176 9.90 8.94 -14.67
C THR A 176 9.49 8.94 -13.20
N LEU A 177 10.39 8.59 -12.28
CA LEU A 177 10.12 8.62 -10.83
C LEU A 177 9.78 10.04 -10.34
N ASN A 178 10.52 11.07 -10.81
CA ASN A 178 10.24 12.46 -10.47
C ASN A 178 8.87 12.92 -10.97
N GLN A 179 8.49 12.53 -12.19
CA GLN A 179 7.18 12.82 -12.77
C GLN A 179 6.06 12.08 -12.05
N HIS A 180 6.28 10.81 -11.68
CA HIS A 180 5.34 10.02 -10.90
C HIS A 180 5.04 10.71 -9.58
N ALA A 181 6.06 11.09 -8.80
CA ALA A 181 5.88 11.78 -7.51
C ALA A 181 5.02 13.04 -7.64
N ALA A 182 5.30 13.91 -8.62
CA ALA A 182 4.51 15.12 -8.86
C ALA A 182 3.06 14.78 -9.25
N SER A 183 2.84 13.75 -10.07
CA SER A 183 1.49 13.31 -10.46
C SER A 183 0.68 12.78 -9.27
N ARG A 184 1.35 12.13 -8.30
CA ARG A 184 0.69 11.63 -7.08
C ARG A 184 0.23 12.75 -6.19
N ALA A 185 0.99 13.83 -6.06
CA ALA A 185 0.55 15.02 -5.32
C ALA A 185 -0.74 15.60 -5.90
N SER A 186 -0.84 15.74 -7.22
CA SER A 186 -2.07 16.20 -7.88
C SER A 186 -3.25 15.22 -7.68
N ALA A 187 -2.99 13.92 -7.80
CA ALA A 187 -4.03 12.90 -7.63
C ALA A 187 -4.58 12.84 -6.19
N VAL A 188 -3.73 13.00 -5.18
CA VAL A 188 -4.14 13.03 -3.78
C VAL A 188 -4.92 14.31 -3.46
N SER A 189 -4.46 15.47 -3.95
CA SER A 189 -5.23 16.73 -3.80
C SER A 189 -6.65 16.58 -4.35
N GLN A 190 -6.78 16.06 -5.57
CA GLN A 190 -8.10 15.85 -6.18
C GLN A 190 -8.97 14.83 -5.43
N TYR A 191 -8.36 13.84 -4.79
CA TYR A 191 -9.09 12.82 -4.05
C TYR A 191 -9.64 13.33 -2.71
N LEU A 192 -8.90 14.21 -2.03
CA LEU A 192 -9.26 14.75 -0.71
C LEU A 192 -10.14 16.02 -0.77
N ASP A 193 -10.27 16.65 -1.93
CA ASP A 193 -11.15 17.80 -2.20
C ASP A 193 -12.66 17.41 -2.24
#